data_AF-A0A0A1U7L3-F1
#
_entry.id   AF-A0A0A1U7L3-F1
#
_cell.length_a   1.000
_cell.length_b   1.000
_cell.length_c   1.000
_cell.angle_alpha   90.00
_cell.angle_beta   90.00
_cell.angle_gamma   90.00
#
_symmetry.space_group_name_H-M   'P 1'
#
loop_
_entity.id
_entity.type
_entity.pdbx_description
1 polymer ?
#
loop_
_entity_poly.entity_id
_entity_poly.type
_entity_poly.pdbx_seq_one_letter_code
_entity_poly.pdbx_strand_id
1 'polypeptide(L)'
;MKYLFLLFSALVFSVNGDQVGMYMSAPLGMSPYVSPEDMCSGKLCRMRVKQVMRKCKLYEKKLESLDKIQRKVQKESERDMLDLRSLTNIQDHRVLQHKLQKESHSLRKLRLTRVKLMALMRRVLADLSYEQQARVIRYVGIEHRIDPSYENLAKNHGLNHLKSNLL
;
A
#
# COMPACT_ATOMS: atom_id res chain seq x y z
N MET A 1 -52.43 -40.51 -23.73
CA MET A 1 -52.63 -39.06 -23.51
C MET A 1 -51.38 -38.51 -22.84
N LYS A 2 -50.85 -37.43 -23.42
CA LYS A 2 -49.79 -36.49 -23.01
C LYS A 2 -49.19 -36.62 -21.59
N TYR A 3 -47.85 -36.74 -21.58
CA TYR A 3 -46.82 -36.24 -20.65
C TYR A 3 -47.25 -35.70 -19.28
N LEU A 4 -46.61 -36.19 -18.20
CA LEU A 4 -46.01 -35.31 -17.19
C LEU A 4 -44.96 -36.05 -16.30
N PHE A 5 -43.73 -35.56 -16.37
CA PHE A 5 -42.75 -35.50 -15.28
C PHE A 5 -42.23 -36.80 -14.64
N LEU A 6 -41.31 -37.42 -15.37
CA LEU A 6 -40.23 -38.23 -14.81
C LEU A 6 -39.11 -37.32 -14.25
N LEU A 7 -38.41 -37.83 -13.22
CA LEU A 7 -37.10 -37.43 -12.68
C LEU A 7 -37.07 -36.47 -11.48
N PHE A 8 -37.46 -36.98 -10.31
CA PHE A 8 -36.80 -36.65 -9.04
C PHE A 8 -36.57 -37.95 -8.26
N SER A 9 -35.70 -38.80 -8.81
CA SER A 9 -35.26 -40.07 -8.19
C SER A 9 -33.73 -40.12 -8.17
N ALA A 10 -33.19 -40.65 -7.06
CA ALA A 10 -31.78 -40.73 -6.63
C ALA A 10 -31.36 -39.50 -5.79
N LEU A 11 -31.55 -39.45 -4.46
CA LEU A 11 -31.13 -40.36 -3.38
C LEU A 11 -29.59 -40.46 -3.26
N VAL A 12 -29.11 -40.16 -2.05
CA VAL A 12 -27.81 -40.46 -1.43
C VAL A 12 -26.64 -39.52 -1.78
N PHE A 13 -26.26 -38.63 -0.85
CA PHE A 13 -25.10 -38.84 0.02
C PHE A 13 -25.03 -37.75 1.09
N SER A 14 -24.94 -38.22 2.34
CA SER A 14 -24.69 -37.43 3.53
C SER A 14 -23.17 -37.36 3.76
N VAL A 15 -22.74 -36.29 4.45
CA VAL A 15 -21.50 -36.18 5.26
C VAL A 15 -20.21 -35.66 4.58
N ASN A 16 -19.76 -34.52 5.13
CA ASN A 16 -18.41 -33.94 5.23
C ASN A 16 -17.73 -33.29 4.02
N GLY A 17 -17.21 -32.08 4.26
CA GLY A 17 -15.96 -31.63 3.66
C GLY A 17 -16.05 -30.37 2.82
N ASP A 18 -15.47 -29.30 3.37
CA ASP A 18 -14.71 -28.27 2.67
C ASP A 18 -15.40 -27.06 2.00
N GLN A 19 -14.93 -25.92 2.51
CA GLN A 19 -14.80 -24.62 1.87
C GLN A 19 -14.83 -24.67 0.33
N VAL A 20 -15.81 -24.01 -0.28
CA VAL A 20 -15.62 -23.38 -1.59
C VAL A 20 -16.26 -22.00 -1.55
N GLY A 21 -15.43 -21.00 -1.83
CA GLY A 21 -15.66 -19.59 -1.57
C GLY A 21 -16.85 -19.00 -2.33
N MET A 22 -17.65 -18.24 -1.59
CA MET A 22 -18.53 -17.22 -2.14
C MET A 22 -17.70 -15.99 -2.48
N TYR A 23 -17.06 -16.00 -3.66
CA TYR A 23 -16.62 -14.75 -4.28
C TYR A 23 -17.86 -14.00 -4.75
N MET A 24 -18.37 -13.10 -3.90
CA MET A 24 -19.35 -12.12 -4.34
C MET A 24 -18.69 -11.18 -5.35
N SER A 25 -18.99 -11.38 -6.62
CA SER A 25 -18.88 -10.37 -7.67
C SER A 25 -19.90 -9.27 -7.39
N ALA A 26 -19.49 -8.26 -6.63
CA ALA A 26 -20.30 -7.05 -6.43
C ALA A 26 -20.36 -6.23 -7.74
N PRO A 27 -21.52 -5.65 -8.08
CA PRO A 27 -21.70 -4.86 -9.29
C PRO A 27 -20.84 -3.59 -9.24
N LEU A 28 -20.25 -3.25 -10.39
CA LEU A 28 -19.51 -2.01 -10.64
C LEU A 28 -20.47 -0.81 -10.58
N GLY A 29 -20.69 -0.27 -9.39
CA GLY A 29 -21.47 0.96 -9.23
C GLY A 29 -22.07 1.07 -7.84
N MET A 30 -21.41 1.86 -6.99
CA MET A 30 -21.90 2.27 -5.66
C MET A 30 -22.05 1.15 -4.63
N SER A 31 -20.92 0.65 -4.13
CA SER A 31 -20.89 0.34 -2.70
C SER A 31 -20.93 1.68 -1.96
N PRO A 32 -21.95 1.98 -1.12
CA PRO A 32 -21.83 3.09 -0.19
C PRO A 32 -20.65 2.74 0.71
N TYR A 33 -19.48 3.33 0.43
CA TYR A 33 -18.28 3.12 1.24
C TYR A 33 -18.56 3.71 2.62
N VAL A 34 -19.14 2.89 3.50
CA VAL A 34 -19.38 3.24 4.89
C VAL A 34 -18.02 3.65 5.45
N SER A 35 -17.96 4.85 6.02
CA SER A 35 -16.71 5.35 6.58
C SER A 35 -16.21 4.34 7.63
N PRO A 36 -14.91 4.01 7.66
CA PRO A 36 -14.36 3.16 8.72
C PRO A 36 -14.69 3.66 10.13
N GLU A 37 -14.91 4.97 10.30
CA GLU A 37 -15.38 5.59 11.54
C GLU A 37 -16.80 5.17 11.91
N ASP A 38 -17.71 5.03 10.95
CA ASP A 38 -19.12 4.73 11.21
C ASP A 38 -19.35 3.26 11.57
N MET A 39 -18.38 2.40 11.26
CA MET A 39 -18.39 0.97 11.59
C MET A 39 -17.81 0.67 12.98
N CYS A 40 -17.33 1.69 13.69
CA CYS A 40 -16.79 1.59 15.04
C CYS A 40 -17.89 1.82 16.08
N SER A 41 -18.12 0.85 16.97
CA SER A 41 -18.93 1.04 18.18
C SER A 41 -18.10 1.80 19.23
N GLY A 42 -18.66 2.90 19.74
CA GLY A 42 -18.05 3.71 20.80
C GLY A 42 -17.13 4.85 20.35
N LYS A 43 -17.10 5.92 21.14
CA LYS A 43 -16.40 7.18 20.84
C LYS A 43 -14.89 7.00 20.68
N LEU A 44 -14.26 6.15 21.50
CA LEU A 44 -12.82 5.90 21.46
C LEU A 44 -12.39 5.19 20.17
N CYS A 45 -13.14 4.18 19.72
CA CYS A 45 -12.89 3.47 18.46
C CYS A 45 -12.94 4.44 17.28
N ARG A 46 -14.01 5.26 17.20
CA ARG A 46 -14.18 6.27 16.15
C ARG A 46 -13.03 7.28 16.12
N MET A 47 -12.62 7.78 17.29
CA MET A 47 -11.49 8.71 17.36
C MET A 47 -10.18 8.07 16.90
N ARG A 48 -9.90 6.82 17.28
CA ARG A 48 -8.68 6.10 16.88
C ARG A 48 -8.64 5.89 15.37
N VAL A 49 -9.73 5.40 14.77
CA VAL A 49 -9.83 5.19 13.33
C VAL A 49 -9.68 6.51 12.57
N LYS A 50 -10.34 7.58 13.02
CA LYS A 50 -10.20 8.93 12.47
C LYS A 50 -8.77 9.43 12.49
N GLN A 51 -8.06 9.23 13.60
CA GLN A 51 -6.66 9.62 13.74
C GLN A 51 -5.75 8.83 12.79
N VAL A 52 -5.96 7.51 12.70
CA VAL A 52 -5.23 6.64 11.77
C VAL A 52 -5.46 7.08 10.32
N MET A 53 -6.72 7.30 9.93
CA MET A 53 -7.07 7.81 8.59
C MET A 53 -6.39 9.14 8.27
N ARG A 54 -6.40 10.10 9.20
CA ARG A 54 -5.73 11.40 9.04
C ARG A 54 -4.22 11.24 8.84
N LYS A 55 -3.57 10.38 9.64
CA LYS A 55 -2.14 10.10 9.54
C LYS A 55 -1.79 9.40 8.22
N CYS A 56 -2.58 8.41 7.78
CA CYS A 56 -2.40 7.75 6.48
C CYS A 56 -2.51 8.75 5.33
N LYS A 57 -3.53 9.62 5.32
CA LYS A 57 -3.67 10.70 4.32
C LYS A 57 -2.47 11.65 4.31
N LEU A 58 -1.95 11.99 5.49
CA LEU A 58 -0.76 12.84 5.60
C LEU A 58 0.48 12.15 5.03
N TYR A 59 0.69 10.87 5.33
CA TYR A 59 1.83 10.11 4.80
C TYR A 59 1.73 9.90 3.30
N GLU A 60 0.54 9.65 2.77
CA GLU A 60 0.34 9.54 1.32
C GLU A 60 0.73 10.84 0.60
N LYS A 61 0.26 12.00 1.09
CA LYS A 61 0.65 13.31 0.53
C LYS A 61 2.17 13.52 0.56
N LYS A 62 2.84 13.10 1.64
CA LYS A 62 4.31 13.17 1.74
C LYS A 62 4.99 12.25 0.74
N LEU A 63 4.47 11.04 0.54
CA LEU A 63 4.98 10.07 -0.43
C LEU A 63 4.81 10.58 -1.86
N GLU A 64 3.65 11.15 -2.21
CA GLU A 64 3.42 11.80 -3.50
C GLU A 64 4.40 12.95 -3.75
N SER A 65 4.67 13.78 -2.74
CA SER A 65 5.66 14.84 -2.82
C SER A 65 7.06 14.28 -3.08
N LEU A 66 7.45 13.21 -2.39
CA LEU A 66 8.72 12.53 -2.63
C LEU A 66 8.81 11.94 -4.03
N ASP A 67 7.71 11.36 -4.54
CA ASP A 67 7.64 10.81 -5.89
C ASP A 67 7.84 11.93 -6.94
N LYS A 68 7.25 13.11 -6.73
CA LYS A 68 7.46 14.29 -7.59
C LYS A 68 8.91 14.78 -7.55
N ILE A 69 9.50 14.88 -6.37
CA ILE A 69 10.91 15.32 -6.21
C ILE A 69 11.84 14.31 -6.88
N GLN A 70 11.63 13.00 -6.67
CA GLN A 70 12.46 11.98 -7.28
C GLN A 70 12.42 12.06 -8.81
N ARG A 71 11.22 12.20 -9.41
CA ARG A 71 11.10 12.35 -10.87
C ARG A 71 11.84 13.57 -11.40
N LYS A 72 11.84 14.69 -10.66
CA LYS A 72 12.59 15.90 -11.05
C LYS A 72 14.10 15.64 -11.02
N VAL A 73 14.62 15.14 -9.91
CA VAL A 73 16.05 14.87 -9.74
C VAL A 73 16.54 13.82 -10.75
N GLN A 74 15.74 12.79 -11.05
CA GLN A 74 16.08 11.81 -12.08
C GLN A 74 16.18 12.44 -13.47
N LYS A 75 15.22 13.29 -13.85
CA LYS A 75 15.25 14.02 -15.13
C LYS A 75 16.39 15.02 -15.25
N GLU A 76 16.81 15.62 -14.13
CA GLU A 76 17.97 16.51 -14.09
C GLU A 76 19.26 15.70 -14.23
N SER A 77 19.39 14.61 -13.49
CA SER A 77 20.54 13.71 -13.57
C SER A 77 20.72 13.07 -14.94
N GLU A 78 19.62 12.69 -15.60
CA GLU A 78 19.64 12.19 -16.98
C GLU A 78 20.15 13.24 -17.97
N ARG A 79 19.74 14.50 -17.81
CA ARG A 79 20.23 15.61 -18.64
C ARG A 79 21.70 15.90 -18.39
N ASP A 80 22.10 15.99 -17.12
CA ASP A 80 23.49 16.19 -16.74
C ASP A 80 24.41 15.06 -17.24
N MET A 81 23.93 13.82 -17.28
CA MET A 81 24.68 12.70 -17.87
C MET A 81 24.87 12.81 -19.38
N LEU A 82 23.91 13.41 -20.10
CA LEU A 82 24.03 13.67 -21.53
C LEU A 82 25.04 14.81 -21.77
N ASP A 83 24.96 15.87 -20.98
CA ASP A 83 25.88 17.01 -21.05
C ASP A 83 27.31 16.57 -20.73
N LEU A 84 27.50 15.65 -19.77
CA LEU A 84 28.83 15.11 -19.45
C LEU A 84 29.54 14.53 -20.68
N ARG A 85 28.79 13.93 -21.63
CA ARG A 85 29.35 13.31 -22.82
C ARG A 85 29.77 14.32 -23.90
N SER A 86 29.21 15.53 -23.87
CA SER A 86 29.51 16.59 -24.84
C SER A 86 30.61 17.55 -24.37
N LEU A 87 30.96 17.53 -23.07
CA LEU A 87 32.00 18.38 -22.51
C LEU A 87 33.40 17.94 -22.93
N THR A 88 34.16 18.89 -23.48
CA THR A 88 35.59 18.73 -23.82
C THR A 88 36.52 19.32 -22.76
N ASN A 89 36.01 20.26 -21.95
CA ASN A 89 36.77 20.91 -20.88
C ASN A 89 36.82 20.03 -19.61
N ILE A 90 38.05 19.73 -19.15
CA ILE A 90 38.31 18.92 -17.96
C ILE A 90 37.72 19.54 -16.69
N GLN A 91 37.73 20.87 -16.56
CA GLN A 91 37.23 21.54 -15.36
C GLN A 91 35.70 21.42 -15.27
N ASP A 92 34.99 21.69 -16.36
CA ASP A 92 33.52 21.56 -16.42
C ASP A 92 33.10 20.11 -16.22
N HIS A 93 33.86 19.17 -16.77
CA HIS A 93 33.63 17.74 -16.58
C HIS A 93 33.73 17.34 -15.10
N ARG A 94 34.71 17.85 -14.34
CA ARG A 94 34.84 17.59 -12.90
C ARG A 94 33.68 18.19 -12.09
N VAL A 95 33.27 19.41 -12.42
CA VAL A 95 32.14 20.08 -11.76
C VAL A 95 30.85 19.28 -11.97
N LEU A 96 30.58 18.86 -13.20
CA LEU A 96 29.37 18.11 -13.54
C LEU A 96 29.37 16.68 -12.94
N GLN A 97 30.53 16.00 -12.90
CA GLN A 97 30.67 14.74 -12.15
C GLN A 97 30.34 14.91 -10.67
N HIS A 98 30.82 15.98 -10.04
CA HIS A 98 30.54 16.25 -8.63
C HIS A 98 29.05 16.54 -8.39
N LYS A 99 28.38 17.23 -9.33
CA LYS A 99 26.93 17.44 -9.30
C LYS A 99 26.16 16.11 -9.39
N LEU A 100 26.50 15.25 -10.35
CA LEU A 100 25.90 13.91 -10.49
C LEU A 100 26.07 13.04 -9.24
N GLN A 101 27.24 13.11 -8.58
CA GLN A 101 27.46 12.41 -7.31
C GLN A 101 26.52 12.92 -6.20
N LYS A 102 26.33 14.24 -6.09
CA LYS A 102 25.39 14.84 -5.13
C LYS A 102 23.94 14.45 -5.41
N GLU A 103 23.53 14.41 -6.67
CA GLU A 103 22.20 13.98 -7.08
C GLU A 103 21.96 12.51 -6.76
N SER A 104 22.93 11.64 -7.06
CA SER A 104 22.88 10.22 -6.70
C SER A 104 22.73 10.02 -5.18
N HIS A 105 23.49 10.76 -4.38
CA HIS A 105 23.35 10.74 -2.92
C HIS A 105 21.96 11.22 -2.46
N SER A 106 21.42 12.24 -3.12
CA SER A 106 20.07 12.76 -2.84
C SER A 106 18.99 11.73 -3.19
N LEU A 107 19.10 11.05 -4.33
CA LEU A 107 18.20 9.95 -4.71
C LEU A 107 18.24 8.81 -3.69
N ARG A 108 19.43 8.47 -3.17
CA ARG A 108 19.57 7.47 -2.08
C ARG A 108 18.83 7.92 -0.82
N LYS A 109 18.97 9.18 -0.41
CA LYS A 109 18.24 9.76 0.74
C LYS A 109 16.72 9.74 0.53
N LEU A 110 16.25 10.06 -0.67
CA LEU A 110 14.82 10.00 -1.01
C LEU A 110 14.27 8.56 -0.90
N ARG A 111 15.00 7.56 -1.41
CA ARG A 111 14.63 6.13 -1.29
C ARG A 111 14.52 5.70 0.17
N LEU A 112 15.51 6.03 1.00
CA LEU A 112 15.48 5.71 2.42
C LEU A 112 14.31 6.39 3.15
N THR A 113 14.01 7.64 2.80
CA THR A 113 12.89 8.39 3.37
C THR A 113 11.54 7.77 2.98
N ARG A 114 11.40 7.32 1.74
CA ARG A 114 10.22 6.55 1.28
C ARG A 114 10.02 5.30 2.12
N VAL A 115 11.07 4.49 2.33
CA VAL A 115 11.00 3.27 3.16
C VAL A 115 10.56 3.60 4.58
N LYS A 116 11.14 4.65 5.20
CA LYS A 116 10.76 5.09 6.56
C LYS A 116 9.29 5.53 6.63
N LEU A 117 8.80 6.31 5.67
CA LEU A 117 7.40 6.76 5.64
C LEU A 117 6.43 5.59 5.44
N MET A 118 6.76 4.65 4.54
CA MET A 118 5.98 3.43 4.35
C MET A 118 5.90 2.59 5.63
N ALA A 119 7.02 2.46 6.35
CA ALA A 119 7.05 1.76 7.63
C ALA A 119 6.22 2.48 8.71
N LEU A 120 6.27 3.81 8.77
CA LEU A 120 5.43 4.61 9.68
C LEU A 120 3.94 4.46 9.34
N MET A 121 3.59 4.44 8.06
CA MET A 121 2.21 4.23 7.62
C MET A 121 1.69 2.85 8.01
N ARG A 122 2.50 1.79 7.81
CA ARG A 122 2.17 0.44 8.28
C ARG A 122 2.02 0.36 9.80
N ARG A 123 2.91 1.02 10.56
CA ARG A 123 2.82 1.05 12.03
C ARG A 123 1.54 1.73 12.53
N VAL A 124 1.14 2.81 11.89
CA VAL A 124 -0.13 3.50 12.25
C VAL A 124 -1.34 2.65 11.90
N LEU A 125 -1.29 1.87 10.81
CA LEU A 125 -2.34 0.90 10.49
C LEU A 125 -2.37 -0.27 11.48
N ALA A 126 -1.21 -0.74 11.93
CA ALA A 126 -1.06 -1.82 12.91
C ALA A 126 -1.76 -1.53 14.26
N ASP A 127 -2.09 -0.27 14.55
CA ASP A 127 -2.91 0.11 15.71
C ASP A 127 -4.37 -0.35 15.62
N LEU A 128 -4.83 -0.82 14.45
CA LEU A 128 -6.19 -1.26 14.17
C LEU A 128 -6.25 -2.78 13.97
N SER A 129 -7.44 -3.38 14.08
CA SER A 129 -7.64 -4.78 13.69
C SER A 129 -7.42 -4.99 12.18
N TYR A 130 -7.15 -6.22 11.73
CA TYR A 130 -6.91 -6.51 10.31
C TYR A 130 -8.06 -6.07 9.40
N GLU A 131 -9.30 -6.29 9.82
CA GLU A 131 -10.47 -5.83 9.06
C GLU A 131 -10.52 -4.32 8.95
N GLN A 132 -10.22 -3.61 10.05
CA GLN A 132 -10.19 -2.15 10.07
C GLN A 132 -9.05 -1.61 9.23
N GLN A 133 -7.88 -2.25 9.24
CA GLN A 133 -6.74 -1.92 8.38
C GLN A 133 -7.15 -1.99 6.90
N ALA A 134 -7.70 -3.11 6.46
CA ALA A 134 -8.13 -3.30 5.07
C ALA A 134 -9.18 -2.26 4.64
N ARG A 135 -10.13 -1.93 5.53
CA ARG A 135 -11.14 -0.89 5.27
C ARG A 135 -10.52 0.51 5.15
N VAL A 136 -9.60 0.87 6.06
CA VAL A 136 -8.90 2.17 6.00
C VAL A 136 -8.04 2.26 4.74
N ILE A 137 -7.32 1.20 4.37
CA ILE A 137 -6.49 1.15 3.15
C ILE A 137 -7.34 1.44 1.91
N ARG A 138 -8.47 0.73 1.78
CA ARG A 138 -9.45 0.93 0.70
C ARG A 138 -10.05 2.34 0.69
N TYR A 139 -10.54 2.80 1.84
CA TYR A 139 -11.21 4.09 1.96
C TYR A 139 -10.27 5.28 1.71
N VAL A 140 -9.02 5.18 2.16
CA VAL A 140 -8.01 6.22 1.92
C VAL A 140 -7.44 6.14 0.50
N GLY A 141 -7.60 5.00 -0.18
CA GLY A 141 -7.10 4.78 -1.54
C GLY A 141 -5.59 4.57 -1.59
N ILE A 142 -5.03 3.83 -0.64
CA ILE A 142 -3.57 3.55 -0.55
C ILE A 142 -3.21 2.11 -0.95
N GLU A 143 -4.12 1.43 -1.66
CA GLU A 143 -3.96 0.05 -2.13
C GLU A 143 -2.77 -0.11 -3.09
N HIS A 144 -2.44 0.93 -3.85
CA HIS A 144 -1.25 0.95 -4.72
C HIS A 144 0.07 0.90 -3.94
N ARG A 145 0.04 1.09 -2.61
CA ARG A 145 1.24 1.05 -1.75
C ARG A 145 1.21 -0.06 -0.72
N ILE A 146 0.03 -0.40 -0.20
CA ILE A 146 -0.16 -1.43 0.82
C ILE A 146 -1.28 -2.34 0.37
N ASP A 147 -0.93 -3.61 0.13
CA ASP A 147 -1.91 -4.64 -0.17
C ASP A 147 -2.79 -4.91 1.07
N PRO A 148 -4.13 -4.79 0.96
CA PRO A 148 -5.07 -5.05 2.05
C PRO A 148 -5.29 -6.55 2.33
N SER A 149 -4.67 -7.47 1.58
CA SER A 149 -4.76 -8.92 1.80
C SER A 149 -4.33 -9.31 3.21
N TYR A 150 -5.12 -10.19 3.85
CA TYR A 150 -4.86 -10.68 5.21
C TYR A 150 -3.45 -11.28 5.35
N GLU A 151 -2.99 -12.07 4.37
CA GLU A 151 -1.66 -12.67 4.41
C GLU A 151 -0.55 -11.62 4.51
N ASN A 152 -0.71 -10.52 3.77
CA ASN A 152 0.25 -9.42 3.77
C ASN A 152 0.16 -8.60 5.05
N LEU A 153 -1.04 -8.37 5.59
CA LEU A 153 -1.19 -7.70 6.86
C LEU A 153 -0.65 -8.54 8.04
N ALA A 154 -0.89 -9.86 8.04
CA ALA A 154 -0.42 -10.80 9.05
C ALA A 154 1.11 -11.00 9.02
N LYS A 155 1.71 -11.16 7.84
CA LYS A 155 3.18 -11.26 7.66
C LYS A 155 3.91 -9.99 8.13
N ASN A 156 3.30 -8.82 7.96
CA ASN A 156 3.87 -7.54 8.40
C ASN A 156 3.86 -7.34 9.93
N HIS A 157 2.98 -8.03 10.66
CA HIS A 157 3.01 -8.07 12.14
C HIS A 157 4.05 -9.07 12.66
N GLY A 158 4.42 -10.10 11.89
CA GLY A 158 5.49 -11.05 12.21
C GLY A 158 6.90 -10.43 12.32
N LEU A 159 7.10 -9.20 11.84
CA LEU A 159 8.35 -8.46 12.01
C LEU A 159 8.44 -7.66 13.32
N ASN A 160 7.37 -7.62 14.13
CA ASN A 160 7.43 -7.02 15.47
C ASN A 160 8.15 -7.93 16.48
N HIS A 161 8.34 -9.22 16.19
CA HIS A 161 9.10 -10.14 17.05
C HIS A 161 10.62 -10.16 16.78
N LEU A 162 11.11 -9.53 15.71
CA LEU A 162 12.56 -9.42 15.42
C LEU A 162 13.20 -8.13 15.97
N LYS A 163 12.44 -7.33 16.73
CA LYS A 163 12.99 -6.23 17.52
C LYS A 163 13.40 -6.72 18.91
N SER A 164 14.50 -7.43 19.00
CA SER A 164 15.26 -7.48 20.27
C SER A 164 16.77 -7.66 20.14
N ASN A 165 17.34 -8.00 18.97
CA ASN A 165 18.77 -8.32 18.88
C ASN A 165 19.53 -7.48 17.83
N LEU A 166 19.34 -6.16 17.84
CA LEU A 166 20.27 -5.21 17.22
C LEU A 166 20.39 -3.98 18.13
N LEU A 167 21.05 -4.19 19.27
CA LEU A 167 21.80 -3.21 20.04
C LEU A 167 23.25 -3.68 20.07
#